data_AF-A0A315AFC4-F1
#
_entry.id   AF-A0A315AFC4-F1
#
_cell.length_a   1.000
_cell.length_b   1.000
_cell.length_c   1.000
_cell.angle_alpha   90.00
_cell.angle_beta   90.00
_cell.angle_gamma   90.00
#
_symmetry.space_group_name_H-M   'P 1'
#
loop_
_entity.id
_entity.type
_entity.pdbx_description
1 polymer ?
#
loop_
_entity_poly.entity_id
_entity_poly.type
_entity_poly.pdbx_seq_one_letter_code
_entity_poly.pdbx_strand_id
1 'polypeptide(L)' 'MLRFEDAPKKPVNLSLNAEVLAMARELDMNVSRTVDALLAQEVKRQYWARWQAQNQEAIASYNARIEQEGLPLDAYRSF' A
#
# COMPACT_ATOMS: atom_id res chain seq x y z
N MET A 1 -1.34 -2.47 10.55
CA MET A 1 -0.96 -1.93 9.22
C MET A 1 -0.43 -3.07 8.36
N LEU A 2 -0.66 -3.05 7.04
CA LEU A 2 -0.19 -4.09 6.12
C LEU A 2 1.33 -4.25 6.20
N ARG A 3 1.79 -5.40 6.72
CA ARG A 3 3.20 -5.79 6.75
C ARG A 3 3.34 -7.09 5.97
N PHE A 4 4.11 -7.06 4.90
CA PHE A 4 4.34 -8.20 4.02
C PHE A 4 5.75 -8.79 4.16
N GLU A 5 6.63 -8.14 4.94
CA GLU A 5 8.06 -8.51 5.00
C GLU A 5 8.33 -9.72 5.91
N ASP A 6 7.42 -9.99 6.85
CA ASP A 6 7.55 -11.09 7.82
C ASP A 6 6.90 -12.40 7.32
N ALA A 7 6.25 -12.38 6.15
CA ALA A 7 5.49 -13.52 5.64
C ALA A 7 6.38 -14.47 4.81
N PRO A 8 6.23 -15.80 4.95
CA PRO A 8 6.98 -16.77 4.15
C PRO A 8 6.59 -16.68 2.67
N LYS A 9 7.58 -16.75 1.77
CA LYS A 9 7.34 -16.78 0.33
C LYS A 9 6.71 -18.09 -0.09
N LYS A 10 5.65 -18.01 -0.91
CA LYS A 10 4.99 -19.16 -1.51
C LYS A 10 5.27 -19.20 -3.01
N PRO A 11 5.76 -20.32 -3.58
CA PRO A 11 5.92 -20.44 -5.01
C PRO A 11 4.55 -20.41 -5.69
N VAL A 12 4.46 -19.65 -6.78
CA VAL A 12 3.26 -19.49 -7.60
C VAL A 12 3.62 -19.62 -9.07
N ASN A 13 2.73 -20.27 -9.84
CA ASN A 13 2.83 -20.31 -11.29
C ASN A 13 2.12 -19.09 -11.86
N LEU A 14 2.82 -18.31 -12.68
CA LEU A 14 2.29 -17.09 -13.30
C LEU A 14 2.68 -17.04 -14.78
N SER A 15 1.74 -16.60 -15.62
CA SER A 15 1.97 -16.42 -17.05
C SER A 15 2.35 -14.96 -17.32
N LEU A 16 3.54 -14.73 -17.88
CA LEU A 16 4.01 -13.41 -18.32
C LEU A 16 4.33 -13.44 -19.81
N ASN A 17 4.47 -12.26 -20.39
CA ASN A 17 4.94 -12.11 -21.77
C ASN A 17 6.35 -12.75 -21.90
N ALA A 18 6.49 -13.64 -22.88
CA ALA A 18 7.72 -14.41 -23.11
C ALA A 18 8.91 -13.52 -23.53
N GLU A 19 8.67 -12.49 -24.34
CA GLU A 19 9.72 -11.53 -24.77
C GLU A 19 10.22 -10.71 -23.60
N VAL A 20 9.32 -10.25 -22.72
CA VAL A 20 9.71 -9.52 -21.50
C VAL A 20 10.55 -10.41 -20.58
N LEU A 21 10.19 -11.69 -20.45
CA LEU A 21 10.98 -12.64 -19.67
C LEU A 21 12.34 -12.93 -20.29
N ALA A 22 12.44 -13.01 -21.61
CA ALA A 22 13.70 -13.19 -22.32
C ALA A 22 14.63 -11.98 -22.07
N MET A 23 14.14 -10.77 -22.31
CA MET A 23 14.88 -9.53 -22.05
C MET A 23 15.29 -9.40 -20.59
N ALA A 24 14.40 -9.72 -19.64
CA ALA A 24 14.73 -9.66 -18.22
C ALA A 24 15.86 -10.63 -17.83
N ARG A 25 15.92 -11.81 -18.46
CA ARG A 25 17.01 -12.77 -18.27
C ARG A 25 18.31 -12.29 -18.89
N GLU A 26 18.27 -11.69 -20.08
CA GLU A 26 19.45 -11.08 -20.72
C GLU A 26 20.05 -9.95 -19.88
N LEU A 27 19.21 -9.23 -19.15
CA LEU A 27 19.59 -8.15 -18.23
C LEU A 27 19.98 -8.64 -16.82
N ASP A 28 20.08 -9.96 -16.59
CA ASP A 28 20.36 -10.58 -15.29
C ASP A 28 19.40 -10.13 -14.16
N MET A 29 18.14 -9.85 -14.51
CA MET A 29 17.15 -9.38 -13.55
C MET A 29 16.62 -10.53 -12.69
N ASN A 30 16.52 -10.29 -11.38
CA ASN A 30 15.81 -11.18 -10.47
C ASN A 30 14.29 -11.01 -10.64
N VAL A 31 13.71 -11.69 -11.63
CA VAL A 31 12.27 -11.61 -11.98
C VAL A 31 11.38 -11.87 -10.78
N SER A 32 11.70 -12.89 -9.96
CA SER A 32 10.89 -13.24 -8.79
C SER A 32 10.85 -12.09 -7.78
N ARG A 33 11.99 -11.49 -7.45
CA ARG A 33 12.06 -10.34 -6.53
C ARG A 33 11.34 -9.11 -7.09
N THR A 34 11.47 -8.86 -8.39
CA THR A 34 10.83 -7.71 -9.05
C THR A 34 9.30 -7.86 -9.03
N VAL A 35 8.78 -9.02 -9.42
CA VAL A 35 7.33 -9.29 -9.42
C VAL A 35 6.76 -9.23 -8.01
N ASP A 36 7.46 -9.80 -7.03
CA ASP A 36 7.09 -9.76 -5.61
C ASP A 36 6.94 -8.31 -5.10
N ALA A 37 7.92 -7.45 -5.40
CA ALA A 37 7.89 -6.04 -5.01
C ALA A 37 6.76 -5.26 -5.70
N LEU A 38 6.56 -5.45 -7.01
CA LEU A 38 5.51 -4.79 -7.78
C LEU A 38 4.12 -5.20 -7.28
N LEU A 39 3.92 -6.50 -7.03
CA LEU A 39 2.66 -7.02 -6.52
C LEU A 39 2.37 -6.48 -5.11
N ALA A 40 3.36 -6.45 -4.22
CA ALA A 40 3.22 -5.90 -2.89
C ALA A 40 2.82 -4.41 -2.91
N GLN A 41 3.42 -3.62 -3.81
CA GLN A 41 3.06 -2.20 -3.98
C GLN A 41 1.62 -2.05 -4.47
N GLU A 42 1.22 -2.81 -5.49
CA GLU A 42 -0.12 -2.75 -6.06
C GLU A 42 -1.19 -3.18 -5.04
N VAL A 43 -0.93 -4.24 -4.27
CA VAL A 43 -1.83 -4.68 -3.19
C VAL A 43 -1.98 -3.59 -2.12
N LYS A 44 -0.88 -2.95 -1.69
CA LYS A 44 -0.97 -1.82 -0.74
C LYS A 44 -1.82 -0.68 -1.32
N ARG A 45 -1.59 -0.31 -2.58
CA ARG A 45 -2.31 0.77 -3.26
C ARG A 45 -3.82 0.50 -3.27
N GLN A 46 -4.23 -0.69 -3.69
CA GLN A 46 -5.66 -1.05 -3.73
C GLN A 46 -6.29 -1.14 -2.35
N TYR A 47 -5.57 -1.71 -1.37
CA TYR A 47 -6.04 -1.78 0.00
C TYR A 47 -6.31 -0.37 0.56
N TRP A 48 -5.36 0.55 0.41
CA TRP A 48 -5.51 1.91 0.92
C TRP A 48 -6.58 2.70 0.18
N ALA A 49 -6.70 2.55 -1.14
CA ALA A 49 -7.77 3.16 -1.91
C ALA A 49 -9.15 2.71 -1.40
N ARG A 50 -9.32 1.40 -1.15
CA ARG A 50 -10.56 0.86 -0.58
C ARG A 50 -10.80 1.36 0.84
N TRP A 51 -9.77 1.36 1.67
CA TRP A 51 -9.87 1.86 3.05
C TRP A 51 -10.27 3.34 3.08
N GLN A 52 -9.66 4.17 2.24
CA GLN A 52 -9.99 5.60 2.15
C GLN A 52 -11.43 5.81 1.73
N ALA A 53 -11.92 5.09 0.71
CA ALA A 53 -13.31 5.16 0.29
C ALA A 53 -14.28 4.76 1.42
N GLN A 54 -13.97 3.69 2.16
CA GLN A 54 -14.80 3.22 3.27
C GLN A 54 -14.81 4.18 4.47
N ASN A 55 -13.73 4.91 4.70
CA ASN A 55 -13.59 5.80 5.85
C ASN A 55 -13.84 7.27 5.50
N GLN A 56 -14.21 7.58 4.27
CA GLN A 56 -14.39 8.96 3.79
C GLN A 56 -15.39 9.74 4.64
N GLU A 57 -16.54 9.14 4.98
CA GLU A 57 -17.57 9.78 5.79
C GLU A 57 -17.10 10.01 7.24
N ALA A 58 -16.46 9.01 7.86
CA ALA A 58 -15.91 9.13 9.20
C ALA A 58 -14.83 10.21 9.29
N ILE A 59 -13.94 10.28 8.29
CA ILE A 59 -12.91 11.32 8.16
C ILE A 59 -13.56 12.69 7.98
N ALA A 60 -14.57 12.82 7.11
CA ALA A 60 -15.27 14.08 6.88
C ALA A 60 -15.97 14.58 8.15
N SER A 61 -16.68 13.69 8.86
CA SER A 61 -17.34 13.99 10.13
C SER A 61 -16.34 14.45 11.19
N TYR A 62 -15.21 13.75 11.32
CA TYR A 62 -14.15 14.13 12.23
C TYR A 62 -13.53 15.49 11.88
N ASN A 63 -13.23 15.73 10.60
CA ASN A 63 -12.68 17.00 10.13
C ASN A 63 -13.64 18.16 10.39
N ALA A 64 -14.94 17.99 10.14
CA ALA A 64 -15.96 18.99 10.44
C ALA A 64 -16.01 19.31 11.94
N ARG A 65 -15.89 18.30 12.80
CA ARG A 65 -15.81 18.51 14.25
C ARG A 65 -14.57 19.32 14.64
N ILE A 66 -13.40 18.99 14.09
CA ILE A 66 -12.16 19.74 14.35
C ILE A 66 -12.27 21.19 13.88
N GLU A 67 -12.91 21.43 12.73
CA GLU A 67 -13.13 22.79 12.21
C GLU A 67 -14.07 23.61 13.12
N GLN A 68 -15.06 22.97 13.74
CA GLN A 68 -16.02 23.61 14.64
C GLN A 68 -15.49 23.80 16.06
N GLU A 69 -14.84 22.77 16.62
CA GLU A 69 -14.48 22.67 18.04
C GLU A 69 -12.99 22.94 18.30
N GLY A 70 -12.18 22.99 17.25
CA GLY A 70 -10.72 23.03 17.35
C GLY A 70 -10.11 21.66 17.69
N LEU A 71 -8.79 21.62 17.89
CA LEU A 71 -8.11 20.38 18.26
C LEU A 71 -8.40 20.06 19.74
N PRO A 72 -8.88 18.85 20.09
CA PRO A 72 -9.31 18.52 21.46
C PRO A 72 -8.24 18.70 22.55
N LEU A 73 -6.96 18.63 22.18
CA LEU A 73 -5.83 18.72 23.11
C LEU A 73 -4.97 19.97 22.89
N ASP A 74 -5.43 20.92 22.07
CA ASP A 74 -4.63 22.11 21.74
C ASP A 74 -4.28 22.92 23.01
N ALA A 75 -5.22 22.99 23.95
CA ALA A 75 -5.06 23.69 25.23
C ALA A 75 -3.94 23.13 26.13
N TYR A 76 -3.43 21.93 25.85
CA TYR A 76 -2.39 21.27 26.65
C TYR A 76 -1.06 21.13 25.90
N ARG A 77 -0.95 21.69 24.69
CA ARG A 77 0.29 21.64 23.90
C ARG A 77 1.36 22.53 24.54
N SER A 78 2.44 21.92 25.04
CA SER A 78 3.68 22.60 25.44
C SER A 78 4.71 22.50 24.32
N PHE A 79 5.47 23.57 24.11
CA PHE A 79 6.51 23.72 23.06
C PHE A 79 7.92 23.55 23.65
#